data_AF-A0A3P3ZLS9-F1
#
_entry.id   AF-A0A3P3ZLS9-F1
#
_cell.length_a   1.000
_cell.length_b   1.000
_cell.length_c   1.000
_cell.angle_alpha   90.00
_cell.angle_beta   90.00
_cell.angle_gamma   90.00
#
_symmetry.space_group_name_H-M   'P 1'
#
loop_
_entity.id
_entity.type
_entity.pdbx_description
1 polymer ?
#
loop_
_entity_poly.entity_id
_entity_poly.type
_entity_poly.pdbx_seq_one_letter_code
_entity_poly.pdbx_strand_id
1 'polypeptide(L)'
;MTKIKSNRYRYRYRYRKTKLVFLGTSFLILMGVGGVFMEYRASGYSVAEILNYLDRRVEGHPRLEKWTAPVFARIRALEGSSEFQAQAAQPFLIPPPPPRWGMVPLKGGEEQALIEPYLSGVWLVPPGPVHRILHVGPSESIKSISVAASMARDGDVVQIDAGDYHEDVVASWGQNDLLIQGVGGNARLFAEGNSAEGKAIWVVRGGRIRIENIDFMNAQVSDRNGAGIRFEKGDLWVRNCLFFANENGLLTSDEENSSLVIENSEFAYNGAGDGFSHDLYVGKLKSLVVLASYFHHANVGHLFKSRAARNDILYNRLTDEMGGRASYELDLPNGGTALVLGNIIQQGTDTENSTVIAYGEEGMSGPDNALYLASNTLVNDKEGAGAFLRVPKAGARVVSVNNLLVGYGEYHVLAGLVSSNDRSVDWQAFYRPLRQDYRLEAPVEEQLHYETPSPSLAPDIDLVPRAEPVAPRQLNLLKHGPVYPGALQTLAP
;
A
#
# COMPACT_ATOMS: atom_id res chain seq x y z
N MET A 1 -48.67 30.90 61.91
CA MET A 1 -47.28 30.39 61.72
C MET A 1 -47.18 29.04 60.98
N THR A 2 -48.18 28.63 60.18
CA THR A 2 -48.28 27.25 59.63
C THR A 2 -48.20 27.15 58.09
N LYS A 3 -48.20 28.26 57.35
CA LYS A 3 -48.10 28.25 55.86
C LYS A 3 -46.66 28.33 55.32
N ILE A 4 -45.68 28.76 56.11
CA ILE A 4 -44.29 28.97 55.65
C ILE A 4 -43.44 27.68 55.69
N LYS A 5 -43.75 26.73 56.60
CA LYS A 5 -43.02 25.45 56.70
C LYS A 5 -43.39 24.43 55.60
N SER A 6 -44.60 24.51 55.03
CA SER A 6 -45.09 23.63 53.96
C SER A 6 -44.42 23.88 52.60
N ASN A 7 -44.15 25.15 52.25
CA ASN A 7 -43.53 25.50 50.97
C ASN A 7 -42.04 25.15 50.90
N ARG A 8 -41.27 25.25 51.99
CA ARG A 8 -39.84 24.85 52.00
C ARG A 8 -39.64 23.34 51.83
N TYR A 9 -40.54 22.52 52.37
CA TYR A 9 -40.48 21.07 52.20
C TYR A 9 -40.86 20.63 50.79
N ARG A 10 -41.91 21.20 50.19
CA ARG A 10 -42.28 20.94 48.78
C ARG A 10 -41.20 21.41 47.81
N TYR A 11 -40.55 22.54 48.05
CA TYR A 11 -39.48 23.05 47.19
C TYR A 11 -38.21 22.19 47.26
N ARG A 12 -37.77 21.79 48.47
CA ARG A 12 -36.64 20.86 48.66
C ARG A 12 -36.89 19.48 48.05
N TYR A 13 -38.12 18.97 48.13
CA TYR A 13 -38.50 17.68 47.54
C TYR A 13 -38.54 17.74 46.01
N ARG A 14 -39.12 18.80 45.42
CA ARG A 14 -39.11 19.03 43.97
C ARG A 14 -37.67 19.19 43.44
N TYR A 15 -36.85 20.00 44.11
CA TYR A 15 -35.45 20.20 43.74
C TYR A 15 -34.62 18.91 43.82
N ARG A 16 -34.82 18.08 44.86
CA ARG A 16 -34.19 16.75 44.97
C ARG A 16 -34.64 15.81 43.85
N LYS A 17 -35.93 15.78 43.50
CA LYS A 17 -36.43 14.98 42.35
C LYS A 17 -35.84 15.47 41.03
N THR A 18 -35.83 16.78 40.77
CA THR A 18 -35.23 17.33 39.53
C THR A 18 -33.74 17.05 39.45
N LYS A 19 -33.02 17.12 40.59
CA LYS A 19 -31.58 16.79 40.64
C LYS A 19 -31.32 15.29 40.44
N LEU A 20 -32.16 14.41 40.99
CA LEU A 20 -32.07 12.96 40.76
C LEU A 20 -32.41 12.58 39.33
N VAL A 21 -33.42 13.21 38.72
CA VAL A 21 -33.76 13.01 37.31
C VAL A 21 -32.60 13.51 36.44
N PHE A 22 -32.04 14.69 36.70
CA PHE A 22 -30.87 15.19 35.97
C PHE A 22 -29.66 14.26 36.10
N LEU A 23 -29.33 13.80 37.31
CA LEU A 23 -28.25 12.83 37.56
C LEU A 23 -28.50 11.48 36.86
N GLY A 24 -29.73 10.98 36.88
CA GLY A 24 -30.12 9.75 36.20
C GLY A 24 -30.04 9.88 34.67
N THR A 25 -30.51 11.00 34.11
CA THR A 25 -30.41 11.28 32.67
C THR A 25 -28.94 11.46 32.26
N SER A 26 -28.13 12.18 33.03
CA SER A 26 -26.69 12.33 32.76
C SER A 26 -25.95 11.00 32.85
N PHE A 27 -26.30 10.12 33.80
CA PHE A 27 -25.71 8.78 33.91
C PHE A 27 -26.09 7.89 32.73
N LEU A 28 -27.35 7.93 32.27
CA LEU A 28 -27.79 7.20 31.07
C LEU A 28 -27.14 7.72 29.79
N ILE A 29 -26.93 9.04 29.68
CA ILE A 29 -26.17 9.64 28.56
C ILE A 29 -24.71 9.18 28.62
N LEU A 30 -24.07 9.18 29.79
CA LEU A 30 -22.68 8.72 29.96
C LEU A 30 -22.53 7.23 29.67
N MET A 31 -23.49 6.39 30.08
CA MET A 31 -23.51 4.97 29.73
C MET A 31 -23.75 4.74 28.24
N GLY A 32 -24.64 5.53 27.62
CA GLY A 32 -24.87 5.50 26.17
C GLY A 32 -23.62 5.91 25.39
N VAL A 33 -22.94 6.98 25.80
CA VAL A 33 -21.67 7.43 25.24
C VAL A 33 -20.57 6.39 25.46
N GLY A 34 -20.50 5.76 26.65
CA GLY A 34 -19.55 4.70 26.96
C GLY A 34 -19.78 3.42 26.14
N GLY A 35 -21.04 3.03 25.92
CA GLY A 35 -21.40 1.92 25.05
C GLY A 35 -21.03 2.18 23.60
N VAL A 36 -21.37 3.37 23.08
CA VAL A 36 -20.94 3.81 21.73
C VAL A 36 -19.42 3.85 21.64
N PHE A 37 -18.70 4.26 22.69
CA PHE A 37 -17.23 4.28 22.72
C PHE A 37 -16.59 2.88 22.75
N MET A 38 -17.23 1.90 23.39
CA MET A 38 -16.77 0.51 23.40
C MET A 38 -16.98 -0.17 22.04
N GLU A 39 -18.18 -0.01 21.47
CA GLU A 39 -18.51 -0.49 20.11
C GLU A 39 -17.63 0.23 19.05
N TYR A 40 -17.28 1.49 19.32
CA TYR A 40 -16.33 2.28 18.55
C TYR A 40 -14.91 1.69 18.56
N ARG A 41 -14.32 1.40 19.73
CA ARG A 41 -12.99 0.76 19.77
C ARG A 41 -12.99 -0.60 19.08
N ALA A 42 -14.09 -1.32 19.17
CA ALA A 42 -14.29 -2.59 18.47
C ALA A 42 -14.48 -2.44 16.94
N SER A 43 -14.58 -1.23 16.39
CA SER A 43 -14.70 -0.99 14.93
C SER A 43 -13.36 -0.83 14.23
N GLY A 44 -12.28 -0.59 14.98
CA GLY A 44 -10.93 -0.35 14.48
C GLY A 44 -10.69 1.04 13.87
N TYR A 45 -11.70 1.92 13.80
CA TYR A 45 -11.53 3.31 13.31
C TYR A 45 -10.91 4.22 14.37
N SER A 46 -10.05 5.16 13.96
CA SER A 46 -9.56 6.21 14.86
C SER A 46 -10.63 7.27 15.14
N VAL A 47 -10.46 8.00 16.24
CA VAL A 47 -11.39 9.07 16.63
C VAL A 47 -11.39 10.18 15.57
N ALA A 48 -10.23 10.49 15.02
CA ALA A 48 -10.06 11.51 13.99
C ALA A 48 -10.87 11.19 12.72
N GLU A 49 -10.80 9.94 12.23
CA GLU A 49 -11.54 9.52 11.03
C GLU A 49 -13.05 9.67 11.19
N ILE A 50 -13.59 9.29 12.34
CA ILE A 50 -15.02 9.42 12.61
C ILE A 50 -15.42 10.89 12.74
N LEU A 51 -14.62 11.70 13.45
CA LEU A 51 -14.92 13.12 13.55
C LEU A 51 -14.86 13.81 12.19
N ASN A 52 -13.95 13.41 11.31
CA ASN A 52 -13.89 13.90 9.94
C ASN A 52 -15.11 13.43 9.12
N TYR A 53 -15.53 12.18 9.27
CA TYR A 53 -16.76 11.67 8.67
C TYR A 53 -18.01 12.42 9.15
N LEU A 54 -18.12 12.66 10.46
CA LEU A 54 -19.22 13.39 11.08
C LEU A 54 -19.22 14.86 10.65
N ASP A 55 -18.04 15.51 10.58
CA ASP A 55 -17.91 16.88 10.08
C ASP A 55 -18.43 16.98 8.65
N ARG A 56 -18.00 16.08 7.73
CA ARG A 56 -18.50 16.05 6.35
C ARG A 56 -20.02 15.83 6.26
N ARG A 57 -20.62 15.13 7.23
CA ARG A 57 -22.09 14.93 7.28
C ARG A 57 -22.85 16.11 7.88
N VAL A 58 -22.20 16.93 8.70
CA VAL A 58 -22.81 18.10 9.34
C VAL A 58 -22.52 19.39 8.54
N GLU A 59 -21.53 19.36 7.66
CA GLU A 59 -21.17 20.44 6.74
C GLU A 59 -22.42 20.90 5.94
N GLY A 60 -22.69 22.22 5.98
CA GLY A 60 -23.86 22.80 5.34
C GLY A 60 -25.16 22.81 6.18
N HIS A 61 -25.14 22.32 7.44
CA HIS A 61 -26.26 22.43 8.39
C HIS A 61 -25.98 23.44 9.53
N PRO A 62 -26.38 24.73 9.39
CA PRO A 62 -25.91 25.82 10.27
C PRO A 62 -26.25 25.66 11.75
N ARG A 63 -27.35 24.95 12.06
CA ARG A 63 -27.75 24.69 13.44
C ARG A 63 -26.97 23.53 14.06
N LEU A 64 -26.74 22.45 13.31
CA LEU A 64 -26.05 21.27 13.82
C LEU A 64 -24.57 21.60 14.02
N GLU A 65 -23.94 22.25 13.04
CA GLU A 65 -22.54 22.68 13.07
C GLU A 65 -22.22 23.54 14.30
N LYS A 66 -23.10 24.50 14.62
CA LYS A 66 -22.96 25.37 15.80
C LYS A 66 -22.97 24.60 17.14
N TRP A 67 -23.64 23.46 17.21
CA TRP A 67 -23.70 22.64 18.43
C TRP A 67 -22.63 21.55 18.48
N THR A 68 -22.26 20.97 17.34
CA THR A 68 -21.31 19.85 17.27
C THR A 68 -19.85 20.31 17.21
N ALA A 69 -19.53 21.38 16.49
CA ALA A 69 -18.16 21.89 16.35
C ALA A 69 -17.41 22.10 17.67
N PRO A 70 -17.97 22.76 18.71
CA PRO A 70 -17.26 22.92 19.99
C PRO A 70 -17.10 21.61 20.77
N VAL A 71 -17.98 20.64 20.56
CA VAL A 71 -17.89 19.31 21.18
C VAL A 71 -16.80 18.50 20.49
N PHE A 72 -16.81 18.46 19.16
CA PHE A 72 -15.79 17.78 18.36
C PHE A 72 -14.40 18.38 18.60
N ALA A 73 -14.27 19.71 18.65
CA ALA A 73 -13.01 20.37 19.00
C ALA A 73 -12.49 19.97 20.40
N ARG A 74 -13.38 19.79 21.39
CA ARG A 74 -12.98 19.32 22.72
C ARG A 74 -12.57 17.84 22.73
N ILE A 75 -13.28 16.99 22.00
CA ILE A 75 -12.89 15.58 21.84
C ILE A 75 -11.53 15.50 21.15
N ARG A 76 -11.31 16.31 20.11
CA ARG A 76 -10.04 16.39 19.39
C ARG A 76 -8.87 16.77 20.28
N ALA A 77 -9.08 17.75 21.17
CA ALA A 77 -8.07 18.21 22.11
C ALA A 77 -7.77 17.21 23.24
N LEU A 78 -8.71 16.33 23.58
CA LEU A 78 -8.52 15.28 24.58
C LEU A 78 -7.77 14.05 24.03
N GLU A 79 -7.94 13.77 22.73
CA GLU A 79 -7.35 12.62 22.03
C GLU A 79 -6.05 12.96 21.29
N GLY A 80 -5.49 14.16 21.47
CA GLY A 80 -4.26 14.57 20.78
C GLY A 80 -4.40 14.81 19.27
N SER A 81 -5.57 14.59 18.66
CA SER A 81 -5.80 14.75 17.20
C SER A 81 -5.55 16.16 16.62
N SER A 82 -5.35 17.18 17.46
CA SER A 82 -4.77 18.47 17.03
C SER A 82 -3.35 18.32 16.48
N GLU A 83 -2.60 17.30 16.92
CA GLU A 83 -1.27 16.94 16.41
C GLU A 83 -1.36 16.41 14.97
N PHE A 84 -2.36 15.59 14.64
CA PHE A 84 -2.59 15.09 13.28
C PHE A 84 -2.79 16.23 12.27
N GLN A 85 -3.64 17.22 12.62
CA GLN A 85 -3.84 18.41 11.78
C GLN A 85 -2.60 19.32 11.73
N ALA A 86 -1.84 19.41 12.81
CA ALA A 86 -0.58 20.16 12.84
C ALA A 86 0.54 19.48 12.03
N GLN A 87 0.51 18.15 11.91
CA GLN A 87 1.47 17.34 11.16
C GLN A 87 1.16 17.32 9.66
N ALA A 88 -0.12 17.27 9.28
CA ALA A 88 -0.55 17.51 7.91
C ALA A 88 -0.13 18.91 7.40
N ALA A 89 0.05 19.88 8.30
CA ALA A 89 0.54 21.22 7.98
C ALA A 89 2.08 21.30 7.86
N GLN A 90 2.84 20.27 8.27
CA GLN A 90 4.29 20.23 8.08
C GLN A 90 4.63 19.91 6.62
N PRO A 91 5.68 20.50 6.03
CA PRO A 91 6.12 20.13 4.70
C PRO A 91 6.50 18.65 4.64
N PHE A 92 6.09 17.97 3.56
CA PHE A 92 6.57 16.62 3.28
C PHE A 92 8.01 16.72 2.77
N LEU A 93 8.94 16.11 3.51
CA LEU A 93 10.38 16.23 3.22
C LEU A 93 10.81 15.09 2.32
N ILE A 94 11.24 15.45 1.11
CA ILE A 94 11.80 14.51 0.13
C ILE A 94 13.33 14.57 0.25
N PRO A 95 14.01 13.47 0.62
CA PRO A 95 15.46 13.45 0.65
C PRO A 95 16.05 13.42 -0.77
N PRO A 96 17.37 13.59 -0.93
CA PRO A 96 18.02 13.25 -2.18
C PRO A 96 17.71 11.79 -2.56
N PRO A 97 17.56 11.47 -3.86
CA PRO A 97 17.29 10.11 -4.30
C PRO A 97 18.42 9.17 -3.86
N PRO A 98 18.14 7.88 -3.61
CA PRO A 98 19.16 6.92 -3.23
C PRO A 98 20.25 6.81 -4.30
N PRO A 99 21.44 6.29 -3.96
CA PRO A 99 22.50 6.03 -4.94
C PRO A 99 21.97 5.23 -6.14
N ARG A 100 22.48 5.54 -7.34
CA ARG A 100 22.12 4.76 -8.53
C ARG A 100 22.45 3.31 -8.28
N TRP A 101 21.46 2.47 -8.53
CA TRP A 101 21.63 1.05 -8.40
C TRP A 101 22.55 0.54 -9.52
N GLY A 102 23.49 -0.32 -9.14
CA GLY A 102 24.27 -1.06 -10.11
C GLY A 102 23.40 -2.09 -10.83
N MET A 103 23.93 -2.70 -11.89
CA MET A 103 23.24 -3.83 -12.51
C MET A 103 23.04 -4.94 -11.47
N VAL A 104 21.78 -5.22 -11.13
CA VAL A 104 21.44 -6.44 -10.41
C VAL A 104 21.52 -7.57 -11.42
N PRO A 105 22.31 -8.64 -11.19
CA PRO A 105 22.38 -9.77 -12.11
C PRO A 105 20.98 -10.30 -12.42
N LEU A 106 20.79 -10.74 -13.68
CA LEU A 106 19.62 -11.52 -14.03
C LEU A 106 19.52 -12.71 -13.07
N LYS A 107 18.34 -12.87 -12.50
CA LYS A 107 17.97 -13.96 -11.60
C LYS A 107 18.50 -15.31 -12.10
N GLY A 108 19.02 -16.13 -11.18
CA GLY A 108 19.29 -17.54 -11.47
C GLY A 108 17.99 -18.26 -11.83
N GLY A 109 18.08 -19.43 -12.48
CA GLY A 109 16.90 -20.18 -12.94
C GLY A 109 15.88 -20.48 -11.83
N GLU A 110 16.32 -20.59 -10.57
CA GLU A 110 15.45 -20.86 -9.43
C GLU A 110 14.55 -19.67 -9.05
N GLU A 111 15.06 -18.44 -9.08
CA GLU A 111 14.25 -17.26 -8.79
C GLU A 111 13.28 -16.94 -9.95
N GLN A 112 13.66 -17.26 -11.19
CA GLN A 112 12.73 -17.19 -12.33
C GLN A 112 11.59 -18.20 -12.18
N ALA A 113 11.90 -19.44 -11.77
CA ALA A 113 10.91 -20.48 -11.51
C ALA A 113 9.94 -20.13 -10.35
N LEU A 114 10.33 -19.21 -9.46
CA LEU A 114 9.45 -18.72 -8.40
C LEU A 114 8.29 -17.89 -8.96
N ILE A 115 8.54 -17.01 -9.94
CA ILE A 115 7.52 -16.12 -10.46
C ILE A 115 6.69 -16.72 -11.60
N GLU A 116 7.26 -17.65 -12.36
CA GLU A 116 6.62 -18.29 -13.53
C GLU A 116 5.15 -18.74 -13.32
N PRO A 117 4.76 -19.36 -12.20
CA PRO A 117 3.37 -19.79 -11.98
C PRO A 117 2.35 -18.64 -11.90
N TYR A 118 2.81 -17.41 -11.65
CA TYR A 118 1.97 -16.23 -11.49
C TYR A 118 1.90 -15.39 -12.78
N LEU A 119 2.81 -15.63 -13.73
CA LEU A 119 2.89 -14.87 -14.96
C LEU A 119 1.76 -15.23 -15.93
N SER A 120 1.27 -14.24 -16.66
CA SER A 120 0.44 -14.49 -17.83
C SER A 120 1.24 -15.23 -18.92
N GLY A 121 0.56 -16.04 -19.73
CA GLY A 121 1.22 -16.88 -20.74
C GLY A 121 2.09 -16.10 -21.75
N VAL A 122 1.85 -14.79 -21.92
CA VAL A 122 2.65 -13.92 -22.79
C VAL A 122 4.12 -13.82 -22.36
N TRP A 123 4.38 -13.98 -21.05
CA TRP A 123 5.71 -13.87 -20.45
C TRP A 123 6.45 -15.21 -20.42
N LEU A 124 5.74 -16.32 -20.59
CA LEU A 124 6.30 -17.67 -20.71
C LEU A 124 6.83 -17.93 -22.14
N VAL A 125 6.43 -17.10 -23.10
CA VAL A 125 6.99 -17.14 -24.45
C VAL A 125 8.32 -16.39 -24.45
N PRO A 126 9.44 -17.02 -24.87
CA PRO A 126 10.71 -16.34 -25.02
C PRO A 126 10.57 -15.07 -25.87
N PRO A 127 11.36 -14.01 -25.62
CA PRO A 127 11.43 -12.91 -26.56
C PRO A 127 11.79 -13.44 -27.96
N GLY A 128 11.17 -12.85 -28.98
CA GLY A 128 11.54 -13.14 -30.37
C GLY A 128 13.01 -12.76 -30.65
N PRO A 129 13.53 -13.10 -31.85
CA PRO A 129 14.87 -12.67 -32.23
C PRO A 129 14.98 -11.14 -32.15
N VAL A 130 16.03 -10.64 -31.51
CA VAL A 130 16.32 -9.20 -31.46
C VAL A 130 16.55 -8.69 -32.88
N HIS A 131 15.74 -7.74 -33.31
CA HIS A 131 15.85 -7.17 -34.66
C HIS A 131 17.00 -6.16 -34.74
N ARG A 132 17.00 -5.15 -33.87
CA ARG A 132 18.05 -4.12 -33.78
C ARG A 132 18.28 -3.72 -32.33
N ILE A 133 19.48 -3.22 -32.06
CA ILE A 133 19.83 -2.58 -30.79
C ILE A 133 20.04 -1.10 -31.05
N LEU A 134 19.30 -0.26 -30.34
CA LEU A 134 19.46 1.19 -30.34
C LEU A 134 20.25 1.57 -29.08
N HIS A 135 21.46 2.09 -29.25
CA HIS A 135 22.28 2.60 -28.14
C HIS A 135 21.98 4.09 -27.94
N VAL A 136 21.63 4.45 -26.71
CA VAL A 136 21.16 5.77 -26.32
C VAL A 136 21.98 6.31 -25.17
N GLY A 137 22.55 7.49 -25.32
CA GLY A 137 23.36 8.09 -24.25
C GLY A 137 24.17 9.29 -24.69
N PRO A 138 24.79 10.01 -23.75
CA PRO A 138 25.58 11.21 -24.05
C PRO A 138 26.76 10.95 -25.00
N SER A 139 27.34 9.74 -24.94
CA SER A 139 28.42 9.26 -25.80
C SER A 139 27.94 8.60 -27.10
N GLU A 140 26.64 8.33 -27.23
CA GLU A 140 26.09 7.58 -28.35
C GLU A 140 25.63 8.48 -29.51
N SER A 141 25.38 7.85 -30.66
CA SER A 141 24.82 8.54 -31.83
C SER A 141 23.39 9.03 -31.59
N ILE A 142 22.60 8.27 -30.82
CA ILE A 142 21.25 8.65 -30.37
C ILE A 142 21.39 9.21 -28.96
N LYS A 143 21.27 10.53 -28.81
CA LYS A 143 21.42 11.19 -27.50
C LYS A 143 20.12 11.29 -26.71
N SER A 144 19.00 11.33 -27.42
CA SER A 144 17.67 11.63 -26.88
C SER A 144 16.82 10.36 -26.79
N ILE A 145 16.20 10.16 -25.63
CA ILE A 145 15.30 9.02 -25.38
C ILE A 145 14.02 9.16 -26.21
N SER A 146 13.49 10.38 -26.35
CA SER A 146 12.32 10.64 -27.19
C SER A 146 12.58 10.30 -28.67
N VAL A 147 13.79 10.61 -29.17
CA VAL A 147 14.23 10.23 -30.52
C VAL A 147 14.33 8.71 -30.63
N ALA A 148 14.93 8.02 -29.66
CA ALA A 148 15.00 6.56 -29.65
C ALA A 148 13.59 5.92 -29.71
N ALA A 149 12.65 6.44 -28.94
CA ALA A 149 11.25 5.98 -28.95
C ALA A 149 10.57 6.14 -30.32
N SER A 150 10.87 7.23 -31.04
CA SER A 150 10.37 7.46 -32.39
C SER A 150 10.99 6.53 -33.45
N MET A 151 12.21 6.05 -33.21
CA MET A 151 12.97 5.19 -34.13
C MET A 151 12.75 3.68 -33.89
N ALA A 152 12.38 3.32 -32.66
CA ALA A 152 12.15 1.95 -32.24
C ALA A 152 11.02 1.30 -33.04
N ARG A 153 11.21 0.02 -33.36
CA ARG A 153 10.25 -0.85 -34.02
C ARG A 153 10.00 -2.08 -33.14
N ASP A 154 8.98 -2.84 -33.52
CA ASP A 154 8.64 -4.09 -32.86
C ASP A 154 9.84 -5.06 -32.88
N GLY A 155 10.13 -5.67 -31.72
CA GLY A 155 11.26 -6.60 -31.53
C GLY A 155 12.64 -5.94 -31.34
N ASP A 156 12.72 -4.60 -31.26
CA ASP A 156 13.97 -3.91 -31.00
C ASP A 156 14.36 -3.96 -29.50
N VAL A 157 15.64 -3.71 -29.22
CA VAL A 157 16.17 -3.44 -27.88
C VAL A 157 16.67 -2.00 -27.84
N VAL A 158 16.28 -1.24 -26.82
CA VAL A 158 16.80 0.09 -26.53
C VAL A 158 17.70 0.00 -25.30
N GLN A 159 18.99 0.28 -25.49
CA GLN A 159 19.97 0.30 -24.42
C GLN A 159 20.31 1.75 -24.08
N ILE A 160 20.06 2.15 -22.84
CA ILE A 160 20.29 3.51 -22.36
C ILE A 160 21.47 3.49 -21.42
N ASP A 161 22.53 4.25 -21.71
CA ASP A 161 23.70 4.36 -20.86
C ASP A 161 23.31 4.80 -19.43
N ALA A 162 23.97 4.24 -18.42
CA ALA A 162 23.76 4.65 -17.06
C ALA A 162 24.22 6.11 -16.86
N GLY A 163 23.30 7.01 -16.54
CA GLY A 163 23.59 8.41 -16.28
C GLY A 163 22.42 9.12 -15.61
N ASP A 164 22.64 10.37 -15.25
CA ASP A 164 21.58 11.29 -14.83
C ASP A 164 21.18 12.12 -16.06
N TYR A 165 19.91 12.04 -16.44
CA TYR A 165 19.33 12.71 -17.61
C TYR A 165 18.31 13.75 -17.13
N HIS A 166 18.54 15.01 -17.50
CA HIS A 166 17.68 16.15 -17.15
C HIS A 166 16.95 16.72 -18.36
N GLU A 167 17.45 16.43 -19.56
CA GLU A 167 16.87 16.87 -20.84
C GLU A 167 16.39 15.64 -21.62
N ASP A 168 15.36 15.82 -22.47
CA ASP A 168 14.86 14.80 -23.39
C ASP A 168 14.50 13.43 -22.77
N VAL A 169 14.02 13.45 -21.52
CA VAL A 169 13.70 12.24 -20.75
C VAL A 169 12.35 11.61 -21.07
N VAL A 170 11.45 12.37 -21.70
CA VAL A 170 10.05 11.98 -21.90
C VAL A 170 9.88 11.13 -23.16
N ALA A 171 9.03 10.10 -23.11
CA ALA A 171 8.81 9.21 -24.24
C ALA A 171 7.42 8.57 -24.24
N SER A 172 6.91 8.28 -25.44
CA SER A 172 5.73 7.43 -25.64
C SER A 172 6.14 6.15 -26.37
N TRP A 173 5.90 5.00 -25.75
CA TRP A 173 6.28 3.69 -26.25
C TRP A 173 5.04 2.92 -26.72
N GLY A 174 4.97 2.64 -28.02
CA GLY A 174 3.82 1.97 -28.65
C GLY A 174 4.16 0.66 -29.35
N GLN A 175 5.44 0.26 -29.35
CA GLN A 175 5.95 -0.91 -30.05
C GLN A 175 5.56 -2.22 -29.33
N ASN A 176 5.56 -3.32 -30.08
CA ASN A 176 5.39 -4.67 -29.55
C ASN A 176 6.75 -5.33 -29.33
N ASP A 177 6.83 -6.24 -28.36
CA ASP A 177 8.03 -7.05 -28.10
C ASP A 177 9.30 -6.21 -27.91
N LEU A 178 9.19 -5.10 -27.17
CA LEU A 178 10.27 -4.14 -26.96
C LEU A 178 10.94 -4.38 -25.60
N LEU A 179 12.27 -4.36 -25.56
CA LEU A 179 13.05 -4.27 -24.33
C LEU A 179 13.74 -2.91 -24.25
N ILE A 180 13.52 -2.18 -23.16
CA ILE A 180 14.20 -0.93 -22.83
C ILE A 180 15.00 -1.17 -21.55
N GLN A 181 16.31 -0.98 -21.59
CA GLN A 181 17.17 -1.29 -20.45
C GLN A 181 18.28 -0.26 -20.22
N GLY A 182 18.53 0.08 -18.96
CA GLY A 182 19.75 0.74 -18.53
C GLY A 182 20.96 -0.18 -18.63
N VAL A 183 22.08 0.31 -19.19
CA VAL A 183 23.36 -0.43 -19.32
C VAL A 183 24.47 0.22 -18.48
N GLY A 184 25.22 -0.60 -17.75
CA GLY A 184 26.25 -0.12 -16.82
C GLY A 184 25.70 0.38 -15.47
N GLY A 185 24.40 0.20 -15.22
CA GLY A 185 23.66 0.69 -14.05
C GLY A 185 22.35 1.31 -14.47
N ASN A 186 21.66 1.97 -13.54
CA ASN A 186 20.39 2.62 -13.86
C ASN A 186 20.59 3.93 -14.64
N ALA A 187 19.73 4.15 -15.64
CA ALA A 187 19.54 5.46 -16.28
C ALA A 187 18.48 6.23 -15.50
N ARG A 188 18.83 7.41 -14.98
CA ARG A 188 17.97 8.20 -14.10
C ARG A 188 17.39 9.39 -14.82
N LEU A 189 16.07 9.42 -14.88
CA LEU A 189 15.29 10.37 -15.66
C LEU A 189 14.67 11.38 -14.72
N PHE A 190 15.13 12.62 -14.78
CA PHE A 190 14.54 13.73 -14.05
C PHE A 190 13.55 14.46 -14.95
N ALA A 191 12.26 14.41 -14.62
CA ALA A 191 11.22 15.02 -15.44
C ALA A 191 11.37 16.55 -15.55
N GLU A 192 11.69 17.20 -14.43
CA GLU A 192 11.89 18.67 -14.32
C GLU A 192 10.76 19.49 -14.97
N GLY A 193 9.51 19.05 -14.75
CA GLY A 193 8.31 19.68 -15.30
C GLY A 193 7.95 19.25 -16.73
N ASN A 194 8.77 18.42 -17.37
CA ASN A 194 8.45 17.79 -18.65
C ASN A 194 7.57 16.55 -18.44
N SER A 195 6.64 16.32 -19.37
CA SER A 195 5.86 15.10 -19.42
C SER A 195 5.47 14.72 -20.85
N ALA A 196 5.50 13.43 -21.14
CA ALA A 196 4.87 12.87 -22.32
C ALA A 196 3.35 13.02 -22.19
N GLU A 197 2.76 13.69 -23.19
CA GLU A 197 1.32 13.87 -23.35
C GLU A 197 0.62 14.59 -22.17
N GLY A 198 1.38 15.30 -21.32
CA GLY A 198 0.83 15.89 -20.09
C GLY A 198 0.48 14.86 -19.02
N LYS A 199 1.04 13.63 -19.09
CA LYS A 199 0.63 12.49 -18.24
C LYS A 199 1.75 11.90 -17.39
N ALA A 200 2.94 11.71 -17.94
CA ALA A 200 4.01 10.98 -17.26
C ALA A 200 5.39 11.29 -17.83
N ILE A 201 6.47 10.83 -17.19
CA ILE A 201 7.78 10.76 -17.87
C ILE A 201 7.62 9.86 -19.09
N TRP A 202 7.20 8.61 -18.89
CA TRP A 202 6.92 7.67 -19.99
C TRP A 202 5.46 7.24 -20.06
N VAL A 203 4.93 7.22 -21.27
CA VAL A 203 3.60 6.66 -21.55
C VAL A 203 3.74 5.38 -22.36
N VAL A 204 3.19 4.28 -21.86
CA VAL A 204 3.37 2.94 -22.44
C VAL A 204 2.04 2.40 -22.93
N ARG A 205 1.95 2.06 -24.22
CA ARG A 205 0.73 1.56 -24.88
C ARG A 205 0.97 0.39 -25.85
N GLY A 206 2.16 -0.21 -25.81
CA GLY A 206 2.56 -1.31 -26.69
C GLY A 206 2.03 -2.67 -26.26
N GLY A 207 2.27 -3.71 -27.05
CA GLY A 207 1.77 -5.07 -26.78
C GLY A 207 2.49 -5.78 -25.64
N ARG A 208 3.78 -6.07 -25.78
CA ARG A 208 4.60 -6.71 -24.74
C ARG A 208 5.90 -5.94 -24.57
N ILE A 209 6.04 -5.20 -23.46
CA ILE A 209 7.20 -4.31 -23.22
C ILE A 209 7.88 -4.66 -21.90
N ARG A 210 9.21 -4.75 -21.91
CA ARG A 210 10.03 -4.82 -20.69
C ARG A 210 10.79 -3.52 -20.49
N ILE A 211 10.76 -2.98 -19.28
CA ILE A 211 11.51 -1.80 -18.85
C ILE A 211 12.38 -2.18 -17.66
N GLU A 212 13.69 -2.00 -17.80
CA GLU A 212 14.65 -2.49 -16.82
C GLU A 212 15.72 -1.46 -16.48
N ASN A 213 16.07 -1.34 -15.19
CA ASN A 213 17.13 -0.47 -14.72
C ASN A 213 16.93 1.02 -15.11
N ILE A 214 15.70 1.53 -15.00
CA ILE A 214 15.37 2.93 -15.25
C ILE A 214 14.82 3.56 -13.97
N ASP A 215 15.36 4.71 -13.57
CA ASP A 215 14.83 5.50 -12.45
C ASP A 215 13.98 6.66 -13.01
N PHE A 216 12.77 6.84 -12.48
CA PHE A 216 11.78 7.84 -12.86
C PHE A 216 11.58 8.83 -11.72
N MET A 217 12.01 10.08 -11.93
CA MET A 217 12.08 11.08 -10.86
C MET A 217 11.30 12.35 -11.17
N ASN A 218 10.66 12.91 -10.14
CA ASN A 218 10.11 14.28 -10.13
C ASN A 218 9.04 14.57 -11.19
N ALA A 219 8.26 13.58 -11.63
CA ALA A 219 7.14 13.81 -12.54
C ALA A 219 6.04 14.63 -11.86
N GLN A 220 5.79 15.83 -12.38
CA GLN A 220 4.72 16.74 -11.94
C GLN A 220 4.02 17.32 -13.15
N VAL A 221 2.69 17.32 -13.16
CA VAL A 221 1.88 17.88 -14.26
C VAL A 221 0.77 18.78 -13.72
N SER A 222 0.11 19.53 -14.61
CA SER A 222 -0.84 20.58 -14.21
C SER A 222 -2.06 20.10 -13.42
N ASP A 223 -2.51 18.87 -13.65
CA ASP A 223 -3.68 18.29 -12.99
C ASP A 223 -3.34 17.47 -11.74
N ARG A 224 -2.07 17.48 -11.33
CA ARG A 224 -1.53 16.76 -10.16
C ARG A 224 -1.58 15.23 -10.25
N ASN A 225 -1.54 14.70 -11.48
CA ASN A 225 -1.65 13.27 -11.75
C ASN A 225 -0.49 12.70 -12.59
N GLY A 226 0.68 13.33 -12.48
CA GLY A 226 1.88 13.05 -13.27
C GLY A 226 2.57 11.78 -12.81
N ALA A 227 2.73 10.80 -13.68
CA ALA A 227 3.33 9.52 -13.31
C ALA A 227 4.81 9.37 -13.74
N GLY A 228 5.58 8.54 -13.06
CA GLY A 228 6.83 8.02 -13.63
C GLY A 228 6.53 7.23 -14.92
N ILE A 229 5.61 6.26 -14.81
CA ILE A 229 5.03 5.57 -15.97
C ILE A 229 3.50 5.68 -15.96
N ARG A 230 2.93 6.12 -17.08
CA ARG A 230 1.51 5.95 -17.41
C ARG A 230 1.34 4.71 -18.30
N PHE A 231 0.81 3.63 -17.76
CA PHE A 231 0.58 2.38 -18.50
C PHE A 231 -0.86 2.28 -18.99
N GLU A 232 -1.06 2.39 -20.29
CA GLU A 232 -2.40 2.57 -20.86
C GLU A 232 -2.99 1.30 -21.43
N LYS A 233 -2.19 0.35 -21.93
CA LYS A 233 -2.65 -0.98 -22.40
C LYS A 233 -1.48 -1.89 -22.74
N GLY A 234 -1.74 -3.21 -22.76
CA GLY A 234 -0.83 -4.27 -23.18
C GLY A 234 -0.33 -5.13 -22.02
N ASP A 235 0.89 -5.64 -22.13
CA ASP A 235 1.59 -6.40 -21.11
C ASP A 235 2.91 -5.69 -20.81
N LEU A 236 3.05 -5.18 -19.58
CA LEU A 236 4.23 -4.45 -19.13
C LEU A 236 4.95 -5.21 -18.01
N TRP A 237 6.26 -5.35 -18.14
CA TRP A 237 7.14 -5.83 -17.09
C TRP A 237 8.14 -4.74 -16.72
N VAL A 238 8.09 -4.29 -15.47
CA VAL A 238 9.00 -3.30 -14.89
C VAL A 238 9.92 -4.02 -13.90
N ARG A 239 11.24 -3.87 -14.07
CA ARG A 239 12.22 -4.54 -13.20
C ARG A 239 13.38 -3.64 -12.82
N ASN A 240 13.79 -3.70 -11.55
CA ASN A 240 14.93 -2.93 -11.04
C ASN A 240 14.80 -1.41 -11.27
N CYS A 241 13.57 -0.90 -11.24
CA CYS A 241 13.30 0.52 -11.43
C CYS A 241 13.09 1.22 -10.09
N LEU A 242 13.26 2.55 -10.11
CA LEU A 242 12.96 3.41 -8.98
C LEU A 242 11.95 4.47 -9.43
N PHE A 243 10.91 4.69 -8.64
CA PHE A 243 9.90 5.73 -8.84
C PHE A 243 9.95 6.66 -7.63
N PHE A 244 10.59 7.80 -7.80
CA PHE A 244 10.91 8.70 -6.69
C PHE A 244 10.34 10.10 -6.88
N ALA A 245 9.64 10.62 -5.88
CA ALA A 245 9.20 12.02 -5.85
C ALA A 245 8.31 12.45 -7.03
N ASN A 246 7.58 11.51 -7.63
CA ASN A 246 6.56 11.79 -8.64
C ASN A 246 5.22 12.12 -7.97
N GLU A 247 4.27 12.68 -8.70
CA GLU A 247 2.89 12.73 -8.20
C GLU A 247 2.34 11.30 -8.09
N ASN A 248 2.46 10.48 -9.15
CA ASN A 248 2.27 9.03 -9.08
C ASN A 248 3.56 8.28 -9.45
N GLY A 249 3.88 7.17 -8.78
CA GLY A 249 5.00 6.34 -9.22
C GLY A 249 4.67 5.65 -10.55
N LEU A 250 3.71 4.74 -10.54
CA LEU A 250 3.15 4.12 -11.73
C LEU A 250 1.63 4.15 -11.69
N LEU A 251 1.01 4.63 -12.77
CA LEU A 251 -0.43 4.78 -12.90
C LEU A 251 -0.92 4.05 -14.16
N THR A 252 -1.89 3.15 -14.00
CA THR A 252 -2.49 2.43 -15.13
C THR A 252 -3.88 2.96 -15.50
N SER A 253 -4.28 2.72 -16.74
CA SER A 253 -5.66 2.87 -17.20
C SER A 253 -6.52 1.66 -16.81
N ASP A 254 -7.82 1.73 -17.08
CA ASP A 254 -8.76 0.59 -16.98
C ASP A 254 -8.74 -0.19 -18.31
N GLU A 255 -7.98 -1.29 -18.34
CA GLU A 255 -7.84 -2.16 -19.51
C GLU A 255 -7.85 -3.64 -19.11
N GLU A 256 -9.03 -4.27 -19.16
CA GLU A 256 -9.28 -5.60 -18.59
C GLU A 256 -8.50 -6.74 -19.29
N ASN A 257 -7.87 -6.47 -20.43
CA ASN A 257 -7.02 -7.44 -21.14
C ASN A 257 -5.53 -7.29 -20.86
N SER A 258 -5.15 -6.24 -20.12
CA SER A 258 -3.75 -5.89 -19.89
C SER A 258 -3.19 -6.54 -18.62
N SER A 259 -1.89 -6.79 -18.60
CA SER A 259 -1.18 -7.37 -17.44
C SER A 259 0.01 -6.50 -17.03
N LEU A 260 0.30 -6.47 -15.73
CA LEU A 260 1.46 -5.74 -15.18
C LEU A 260 2.27 -6.65 -14.26
N VAL A 261 3.58 -6.69 -14.48
CA VAL A 261 4.56 -7.36 -13.61
C VAL A 261 5.54 -6.30 -13.11
N ILE A 262 5.72 -6.23 -11.79
CA ILE A 262 6.70 -5.35 -11.14
C ILE A 262 7.62 -6.21 -10.29
N GLU A 263 8.92 -6.07 -10.52
CA GLU A 263 9.94 -6.84 -9.82
C GLU A 263 11.07 -5.98 -9.30
N ASN A 264 11.51 -6.29 -8.08
CA ASN A 264 12.72 -5.71 -7.52
C ASN A 264 12.75 -4.19 -7.65
N SER A 265 11.59 -3.50 -7.55
CA SER A 265 11.49 -2.07 -7.82
C SER A 265 11.17 -1.32 -6.54
N GLU A 266 11.46 -0.02 -6.54
CA GLU A 266 11.27 0.86 -5.38
C GLU A 266 10.35 2.01 -5.74
N PHE A 267 9.37 2.27 -4.91
CA PHE A 267 8.42 3.38 -4.99
C PHE A 267 8.53 4.16 -3.70
N ALA A 268 8.91 5.43 -3.83
CA ALA A 268 9.33 6.21 -2.68
C ALA A 268 8.97 7.69 -2.84
N TYR A 269 8.46 8.30 -1.78
CA TYR A 269 8.21 9.75 -1.71
C TYR A 269 7.27 10.27 -2.81
N ASN A 270 6.41 9.42 -3.40
CA ASN A 270 5.44 9.89 -4.38
C ASN A 270 4.17 10.45 -3.70
N GLY A 271 3.44 11.30 -4.40
CA GLY A 271 2.18 11.87 -3.95
C GLY A 271 2.16 13.40 -3.96
N ALA A 272 1.05 13.95 -4.42
CA ALA A 272 0.78 15.39 -4.49
C ALA A 272 0.16 15.96 -3.20
N GLY A 273 -0.04 15.14 -2.15
CA GLY A 273 -0.70 15.56 -0.91
C GLY A 273 -2.22 15.71 -1.02
N ASP A 274 -2.83 15.14 -2.06
CA ASP A 274 -4.24 15.34 -2.42
C ASP A 274 -5.16 14.16 -2.10
N GLY A 275 -4.59 13.00 -1.75
CA GLY A 275 -5.30 11.75 -1.49
C GLY A 275 -5.73 10.98 -2.74
N PHE A 276 -5.37 11.44 -3.94
CA PHE A 276 -5.70 10.79 -5.22
C PHE A 276 -4.48 10.26 -5.98
N SER A 277 -3.30 10.70 -5.57
CA SER A 277 -2.02 10.33 -6.13
C SER A 277 -1.34 9.28 -5.23
N HIS A 278 -0.66 8.31 -5.83
CA HIS A 278 -0.21 7.10 -5.14
C HIS A 278 1.18 6.66 -5.61
N ASP A 279 1.87 5.88 -4.79
CA ASP A 279 3.08 5.18 -5.24
C ASP A 279 2.75 4.25 -6.42
N LEU A 280 1.79 3.34 -6.22
CA LEU A 280 1.25 2.49 -7.29
C LEU A 280 -0.28 2.59 -7.35
N TYR A 281 -0.78 2.93 -8.53
CA TYR A 281 -2.21 2.88 -8.85
C TYR A 281 -2.45 2.00 -10.07
N VAL A 282 -3.12 0.88 -9.83
CA VAL A 282 -3.54 -0.06 -10.86
C VAL A 282 -5.06 0.01 -11.02
N GLY A 283 -5.49 0.43 -12.21
CA GLY A 283 -6.88 0.35 -12.68
C GLY A 283 -7.34 -1.08 -12.91
N LYS A 284 -8.42 -1.25 -13.67
CA LYS A 284 -8.99 -2.56 -13.97
C LYS A 284 -8.13 -3.31 -14.98
N LEU A 285 -7.16 -4.08 -14.49
CA LEU A 285 -6.33 -4.97 -15.31
C LEU A 285 -6.79 -6.43 -15.19
N LYS A 286 -6.33 -7.27 -16.12
CA LYS A 286 -6.49 -8.73 -16.03
C LYS A 286 -5.75 -9.29 -14.81
N SER A 287 -4.47 -8.92 -14.69
CA SER A 287 -3.60 -9.44 -13.63
C SER A 287 -2.48 -8.47 -13.29
N LEU A 288 -2.15 -8.42 -12.01
CA LEU A 288 -1.02 -7.72 -11.44
C LEU A 288 -0.15 -8.71 -10.66
N VAL A 289 1.15 -8.73 -10.93
CA VAL A 289 2.15 -9.44 -10.11
C VAL A 289 3.16 -8.43 -9.61
N VAL A 290 3.37 -8.37 -8.28
CA VAL A 290 4.39 -7.52 -7.65
C VAL A 290 5.25 -8.37 -6.74
N LEU A 291 6.55 -8.42 -7.00
CA LEU A 291 7.49 -9.30 -6.33
C LEU A 291 8.75 -8.55 -5.86
N ALA A 292 9.23 -8.84 -4.65
CA ALA A 292 10.51 -8.36 -4.12
C ALA A 292 10.68 -6.83 -4.20
N SER A 293 9.59 -6.08 -4.15
CA SER A 293 9.57 -4.63 -4.34
C SER A 293 9.37 -3.89 -3.03
N TYR A 294 9.74 -2.62 -3.03
CA TYR A 294 9.74 -1.76 -1.85
C TYR A 294 8.87 -0.52 -2.07
N PHE A 295 7.90 -0.30 -1.18
CA PHE A 295 6.99 0.85 -1.19
C PHE A 295 7.09 1.56 0.16
N HIS A 296 7.36 2.86 0.15
CA HIS A 296 7.50 3.65 1.37
C HIS A 296 7.28 5.15 1.16
N HIS A 297 6.91 5.84 2.24
CA HIS A 297 6.76 7.28 2.27
C HIS A 297 5.80 7.83 1.20
N ALA A 298 4.55 7.38 1.17
CA ALA A 298 3.57 8.09 0.33
C ALA A 298 3.24 9.46 0.96
N ASN A 299 3.16 10.50 0.15
CA ASN A 299 2.74 11.83 0.57
C ASN A 299 1.23 11.98 0.42
N VAL A 300 0.48 11.42 1.38
CA VAL A 300 -0.98 11.22 1.27
C VAL A 300 -1.29 10.25 0.11
N GLY A 301 -2.48 9.68 0.06
CA GLY A 301 -2.77 8.60 -0.89
C GLY A 301 -2.22 7.27 -0.38
N HIS A 302 -1.89 6.31 -1.25
CA HIS A 302 -1.61 4.92 -0.82
C HIS A 302 -0.23 4.47 -1.30
N LEU A 303 0.40 3.57 -0.55
CA LEU A 303 1.57 2.84 -1.06
C LEU A 303 1.17 1.95 -2.25
N PHE A 304 0.02 1.27 -2.13
CA PHE A 304 -0.43 0.31 -3.14
C PHE A 304 -1.95 0.36 -3.29
N LYS A 305 -2.43 0.67 -4.50
CA LYS A 305 -3.86 0.55 -4.85
C LYS A 305 -4.02 -0.28 -6.13
N SER A 306 -4.86 -1.31 -6.10
CA SER A 306 -5.14 -2.11 -7.31
C SER A 306 -6.59 -2.54 -7.49
N ARG A 307 -7.09 -2.40 -8.72
CA ARG A 307 -8.38 -2.89 -9.18
C ARG A 307 -8.26 -4.05 -10.17
N ALA A 308 -7.09 -4.68 -10.27
CA ALA A 308 -6.90 -5.83 -11.14
C ALA A 308 -7.76 -7.03 -10.69
N ALA A 309 -8.24 -7.83 -11.63
CA ALA A 309 -9.05 -9.00 -11.35
C ALA A 309 -8.28 -10.10 -10.60
N ARG A 310 -6.97 -10.21 -10.86
CA ARG A 310 -6.02 -11.05 -10.13
C ARG A 310 -4.84 -10.23 -9.61
N ASN A 311 -4.49 -10.40 -8.35
CA ASN A 311 -3.39 -9.70 -7.69
C ASN A 311 -2.48 -10.72 -6.99
N ASP A 312 -1.24 -10.87 -7.43
CA ASP A 312 -0.23 -11.68 -6.75
C ASP A 312 0.83 -10.74 -6.16
N ILE A 313 0.77 -10.51 -4.84
CA ILE A 313 1.59 -9.57 -4.09
C ILE A 313 2.52 -10.37 -3.19
N LEU A 314 3.76 -10.56 -3.63
CA LEU A 314 4.67 -11.60 -3.16
C LEU A 314 5.98 -11.02 -2.61
N TYR A 315 6.32 -11.36 -1.37
CA TYR A 315 7.64 -11.08 -0.79
C TYR A 315 8.08 -9.61 -0.94
N ASN A 316 7.14 -8.68 -0.78
CA ASN A 316 7.40 -7.25 -0.86
C ASN A 316 7.58 -6.66 0.53
N ARG A 317 8.08 -5.43 0.56
CA ARG A 317 8.08 -4.57 1.71
C ARG A 317 7.21 -3.35 1.41
N LEU A 318 6.10 -3.21 2.14
CA LEU A 318 5.17 -2.09 2.06
C LEU A 318 5.16 -1.42 3.43
N THR A 319 6.14 -0.55 3.67
CA THR A 319 6.34 0.04 5.00
C THR A 319 6.42 1.54 4.82
N ASP A 320 5.46 2.29 5.36
CA ASP A 320 5.42 3.74 5.13
C ASP A 320 6.61 4.47 5.76
N GLU A 321 7.24 3.84 6.75
CA GLU A 321 8.42 4.33 7.49
C GLU A 321 8.19 5.67 8.21
N MET A 322 9.21 6.12 8.93
CA MET A 322 9.15 7.36 9.70
C MET A 322 9.10 8.57 8.76
N GLY A 323 8.03 9.36 8.85
CA GLY A 323 7.82 10.56 8.02
C GLY A 323 6.98 10.31 6.77
N GLY A 324 6.63 9.05 6.48
CA GLY A 324 5.56 8.70 5.55
C GLY A 324 4.20 9.18 6.02
N ARG A 325 3.27 9.33 5.05
CA ARG A 325 1.91 9.83 5.27
C ARG A 325 0.90 9.03 4.44
N ALA A 326 1.15 7.75 4.22
CA ALA A 326 0.22 6.89 3.51
C ALA A 326 -1.13 6.80 4.25
N SER A 327 -2.19 6.67 3.47
CA SER A 327 -3.54 6.40 3.95
C SER A 327 -3.73 4.90 4.14
N TYR A 328 -3.55 4.09 3.08
CA TYR A 328 -3.46 2.64 3.19
C TYR A 328 -2.11 2.14 2.67
N GLU A 329 -1.57 1.12 3.32
CA GLU A 329 -0.41 0.38 2.85
C GLU A 329 -0.80 -0.54 1.68
N LEU A 330 -1.98 -1.17 1.76
CA LEU A 330 -2.53 -1.97 0.67
C LEU A 330 -4.06 -1.79 0.54
N ASP A 331 -4.50 -1.29 -0.61
CA ASP A 331 -5.91 -1.13 -0.96
C ASP A 331 -6.27 -1.93 -2.22
N LEU A 332 -7.23 -2.86 -2.06
CA LEU A 332 -7.84 -3.65 -3.12
C LEU A 332 -9.33 -3.28 -3.22
N PRO A 333 -9.67 -2.05 -3.65
CA PRO A 333 -10.97 -1.44 -3.41
C PRO A 333 -12.12 -2.16 -4.11
N ASN A 334 -11.84 -2.88 -5.21
CA ASN A 334 -12.82 -3.63 -5.98
C ASN A 334 -12.74 -5.16 -5.82
N GLY A 335 -11.95 -5.63 -4.86
CA GLY A 335 -11.77 -7.06 -4.59
C GLY A 335 -10.98 -7.77 -5.69
N GLY A 336 -11.53 -8.86 -6.23
CA GLY A 336 -10.83 -9.78 -7.14
C GLY A 336 -10.21 -10.98 -6.43
N THR A 337 -9.39 -11.76 -7.12
CA THR A 337 -8.60 -12.82 -6.48
C THR A 337 -7.23 -12.28 -6.10
N ALA A 338 -6.89 -12.28 -4.82
CA ALA A 338 -5.66 -11.69 -4.31
C ALA A 338 -4.89 -12.68 -3.42
N LEU A 339 -3.64 -12.94 -3.78
CA LEU A 339 -2.65 -13.62 -2.94
C LEU A 339 -1.68 -12.57 -2.40
N VAL A 340 -1.63 -12.45 -1.07
CA VAL A 340 -0.69 -11.60 -0.33
C VAL A 340 0.19 -12.56 0.47
N LEU A 341 1.37 -12.86 -0.05
CA LEU A 341 2.25 -13.92 0.47
C LEU A 341 3.63 -13.39 0.84
N GLY A 342 4.06 -13.62 2.09
CA GLY A 342 5.44 -13.36 2.49
C GLY A 342 5.82 -11.88 2.58
N ASN A 343 4.86 -10.96 2.68
CA ASN A 343 5.13 -9.53 2.68
C ASN A 343 5.34 -8.98 4.09
N ILE A 344 6.18 -7.95 4.20
CA ILE A 344 6.22 -7.07 5.37
C ILE A 344 5.33 -5.87 5.05
N ILE A 345 4.26 -5.66 5.82
CA ILE A 345 3.33 -4.55 5.63
C ILE A 345 3.24 -3.78 6.93
N GLN A 346 3.69 -2.52 6.93
CA GLN A 346 3.75 -1.69 8.14
C GLN A 346 3.07 -0.35 7.93
N GLN A 347 2.11 -0.10 8.80
CA GLN A 347 1.44 1.17 8.95
C GLN A 347 2.15 2.06 9.97
N GLY A 348 2.46 3.29 9.54
CA GLY A 348 3.12 4.31 10.36
C GLY A 348 2.19 4.97 11.39
N THR A 349 2.79 5.64 12.38
CA THR A 349 2.06 6.42 13.40
C THR A 349 1.22 7.54 12.80
N ASP A 350 1.69 8.10 11.69
CA ASP A 350 1.18 9.33 11.07
C ASP A 350 0.20 9.07 9.91
N THR A 351 -0.18 7.81 9.71
CA THR A 351 -1.11 7.38 8.65
C THR A 351 -2.49 8.07 8.75
N GLU A 352 -3.12 8.35 7.60
CA GLU A 352 -4.47 8.93 7.57
C GLU A 352 -5.58 7.93 7.92
N ASN A 353 -5.46 6.69 7.45
CA ASN A 353 -6.46 5.66 7.70
C ASN A 353 -5.97 4.70 8.78
N SER A 354 -6.84 4.27 9.69
CA SER A 354 -6.44 3.28 10.69
C SER A 354 -6.42 1.83 10.18
N THR A 355 -6.65 1.62 8.89
CA THR A 355 -6.67 0.29 8.27
C THR A 355 -5.39 0.05 7.48
N VAL A 356 -4.70 -1.06 7.76
CA VAL A 356 -3.47 -1.47 7.06
C VAL A 356 -3.80 -2.03 5.67
N ILE A 357 -4.72 -3.00 5.62
CA ILE A 357 -5.16 -3.66 4.39
C ILE A 357 -6.66 -3.48 4.21
N ALA A 358 -7.06 -2.83 3.12
CA ALA A 358 -8.45 -2.65 2.73
C ALA A 358 -8.79 -3.54 1.52
N TYR A 359 -9.96 -4.20 1.57
CA TYR A 359 -10.41 -5.05 0.48
C TYR A 359 -11.92 -4.91 0.26
N GLY A 360 -12.30 -4.52 -0.96
CA GLY A 360 -13.69 -4.41 -1.39
C GLY A 360 -14.45 -3.17 -0.88
N GLU A 361 -13.76 -2.18 -0.32
CA GLU A 361 -14.35 -0.93 0.22
C GLU A 361 -15.21 -0.19 -0.83
N GLU A 362 -14.72 -0.05 -2.07
CA GLU A 362 -15.46 0.60 -3.16
C GLU A 362 -16.47 -0.34 -3.84
N GLY A 363 -16.37 -1.66 -3.61
CA GLY A 363 -17.35 -2.65 -4.05
C GLY A 363 -16.74 -3.70 -4.94
N MET A 364 -16.99 -4.95 -4.57
CA MET A 364 -16.58 -6.12 -5.32
C MET A 364 -17.33 -6.17 -6.64
N SER A 365 -16.60 -6.02 -7.75
CA SER A 365 -17.17 -5.94 -9.11
C SER A 365 -16.89 -7.17 -9.97
N GLY A 366 -15.89 -7.99 -9.59
CA GLY A 366 -15.53 -9.21 -10.30
C GLY A 366 -16.41 -10.42 -9.92
N PRO A 367 -16.43 -11.48 -10.77
CA PRO A 367 -17.22 -12.69 -10.52
C PRO A 367 -16.71 -13.50 -9.32
N ASP A 368 -15.39 -13.44 -9.07
CA ASP A 368 -14.72 -14.12 -7.98
C ASP A 368 -14.06 -13.10 -7.05
N ASN A 369 -14.25 -13.29 -5.75
CA ASN A 369 -13.68 -12.44 -4.72
C ASN A 369 -13.07 -13.33 -3.64
N ALA A 370 -11.75 -13.44 -3.65
CA ALA A 370 -11.02 -14.30 -2.74
C ALA A 370 -9.71 -13.63 -2.33
N LEU A 371 -9.51 -13.47 -1.03
CA LEU A 371 -8.33 -12.87 -0.45
C LEU A 371 -7.58 -13.91 0.40
N TYR A 372 -6.31 -14.14 0.08
CA TYR A 372 -5.43 -15.07 0.79
C TYR A 372 -4.26 -14.29 1.38
N LEU A 373 -4.20 -14.18 2.71
CA LEU A 373 -3.06 -13.63 3.44
C LEU A 373 -2.26 -14.78 4.01
N ALA A 374 -1.06 -15.01 3.51
CA ALA A 374 -0.22 -16.11 3.97
C ALA A 374 1.18 -15.62 4.36
N SER A 375 1.63 -15.99 5.56
CA SER A 375 3.01 -15.76 6.01
C SER A 375 3.46 -14.30 5.88
N ASN A 376 2.59 -13.33 6.13
CA ASN A 376 2.96 -11.92 6.15
C ASN A 376 3.30 -11.46 7.56
N THR A 377 4.15 -10.44 7.68
CA THR A 377 4.33 -9.69 8.93
C THR A 377 3.58 -8.38 8.80
N LEU A 378 2.46 -8.26 9.52
CA LEU A 378 1.58 -7.08 9.52
C LEU A 378 1.84 -6.27 10.79
N VAL A 379 2.26 -5.03 10.62
CA VAL A 379 2.67 -4.14 11.72
C VAL A 379 1.78 -2.91 11.70
N ASN A 380 1.18 -2.60 12.85
CA ASN A 380 0.45 -1.36 13.05
C ASN A 380 1.07 -0.56 14.19
N ASP A 381 1.82 0.48 13.83
CA ASP A 381 2.41 1.41 14.81
C ASP A 381 1.41 2.51 15.24
N LYS A 382 0.19 2.57 14.66
CA LYS A 382 -0.84 3.52 15.07
C LYS A 382 -1.40 3.15 16.44
N GLU A 383 -1.24 4.04 17.42
CA GLU A 383 -1.68 3.79 18.79
C GLU A 383 -3.22 3.81 18.95
N GLY A 384 -3.73 2.89 19.78
CA GLY A 384 -5.08 2.98 20.36
C GLY A 384 -6.27 2.67 19.45
N ALA A 385 -6.06 2.50 18.15
CA ALA A 385 -7.05 2.04 17.18
C ALA A 385 -6.36 1.50 15.92
N GLY A 386 -6.98 0.53 15.24
CA GLY A 386 -6.56 0.10 13.91
C GLY A 386 -7.16 -1.21 13.47
N ALA A 387 -6.99 -1.53 12.19
CA ALA A 387 -7.44 -2.76 11.57
C ALA A 387 -6.31 -3.33 10.70
N PHE A 388 -5.83 -4.53 11.02
CA PHE A 388 -4.86 -5.22 10.14
C PHE A 388 -5.49 -5.56 8.78
N LEU A 389 -6.78 -5.87 8.78
CA LEU A 389 -7.55 -6.17 7.58
C LEU A 389 -8.99 -5.66 7.74
N ARG A 390 -9.52 -5.01 6.70
CA ARG A 390 -10.93 -4.65 6.60
C ARG A 390 -11.55 -5.18 5.31
N VAL A 391 -12.65 -5.91 5.48
CA VAL A 391 -13.51 -6.44 4.42
C VAL A 391 -14.96 -6.10 4.81
N PRO A 392 -15.47 -4.93 4.42
CA PRO A 392 -16.73 -4.38 4.93
C PRO A 392 -17.95 -5.00 4.27
N LYS A 393 -17.77 -5.74 3.17
CA LYS A 393 -18.84 -6.34 2.37
C LYS A 393 -18.74 -7.86 2.44
N ALA A 394 -19.87 -8.52 2.68
CA ALA A 394 -19.97 -9.97 2.55
C ALA A 394 -19.83 -10.40 1.08
N GLY A 395 -19.46 -11.65 0.86
CA GLY A 395 -19.33 -12.24 -0.49
C GLY A 395 -17.90 -12.50 -0.93
N ALA A 396 -16.90 -12.11 -0.13
CA ALA A 396 -15.52 -12.53 -0.30
C ALA A 396 -15.25 -13.83 0.48
N ARG A 397 -14.43 -14.72 -0.09
CA ARG A 397 -13.71 -15.73 0.68
C ARG A 397 -12.44 -15.08 1.23
N VAL A 398 -12.19 -15.17 2.53
CA VAL A 398 -10.98 -14.62 3.14
C VAL A 398 -10.27 -15.73 3.89
N VAL A 399 -9.02 -16.00 3.54
CA VAL A 399 -8.16 -16.99 4.19
C VAL A 399 -6.94 -16.27 4.74
N SER A 400 -6.64 -16.47 6.01
CA SER A 400 -5.48 -15.89 6.68
C SER A 400 -4.69 -16.98 7.40
N VAL A 401 -3.44 -17.21 7.00
CA VAL A 401 -2.63 -18.29 7.57
C VAL A 401 -1.20 -17.88 7.87
N ASN A 402 -0.69 -18.31 9.02
CA ASN A 402 0.71 -18.11 9.41
C ASN A 402 1.17 -16.64 9.42
N ASN A 403 0.28 -15.65 9.58
CA ASN A 403 0.70 -14.25 9.62
C ASN A 403 1.18 -13.87 11.04
N LEU A 404 2.15 -12.95 11.12
CA LEU A 404 2.50 -12.25 12.34
C LEU A 404 1.73 -10.93 12.41
N LEU A 405 1.08 -10.67 13.54
CA LEU A 405 0.34 -9.44 13.81
C LEU A 405 1.05 -8.68 14.92
N VAL A 406 1.50 -7.47 14.64
CA VAL A 406 2.32 -6.66 15.56
C VAL A 406 1.62 -5.35 15.81
N GLY A 407 1.33 -5.06 17.08
CA GLY A 407 0.64 -3.83 17.49
C GLY A 407 -0.87 -3.93 17.57
N TYR A 408 -1.53 -2.77 17.61
CA TYR A 408 -2.96 -2.68 17.87
C TYR A 408 -3.79 -3.02 16.63
N GLY A 409 -4.92 -3.70 16.83
CA GLY A 409 -5.93 -3.89 15.80
C GLY A 409 -6.37 -5.33 15.65
N GLU A 410 -7.44 -5.50 14.88
CA GLU A 410 -8.04 -6.80 14.61
C GLU A 410 -8.37 -6.94 13.12
N TYR A 411 -8.85 -8.12 12.73
CA TYR A 411 -9.46 -8.33 11.43
C TYR A 411 -10.95 -7.98 11.50
N HIS A 412 -11.37 -7.01 10.69
CA HIS A 412 -12.78 -6.62 10.53
C HIS A 412 -13.33 -7.18 9.22
N VAL A 413 -13.74 -8.45 9.26
CA VAL A 413 -14.29 -9.17 8.11
C VAL A 413 -15.75 -9.51 8.38
N LEU A 414 -16.69 -8.94 7.60
CA LEU A 414 -18.12 -9.05 7.87
C LEU A 414 -18.66 -10.51 7.82
N ALA A 415 -18.08 -11.36 6.96
CA ALA A 415 -18.30 -12.81 6.90
C ALA A 415 -17.25 -13.47 5.99
N GLY A 416 -16.98 -14.76 6.19
CA GLY A 416 -16.16 -15.57 5.26
C GLY A 416 -14.66 -15.64 5.58
N LEU A 417 -14.23 -15.23 6.78
CA LEU A 417 -12.86 -15.41 7.26
C LEU A 417 -12.62 -16.83 7.77
N VAL A 418 -11.58 -17.47 7.24
CA VAL A 418 -10.95 -18.67 7.80
C VAL A 418 -9.52 -18.30 8.18
N SER A 419 -9.22 -18.26 9.49
CA SER A 419 -7.87 -17.98 9.99
C SER A 419 -7.26 -19.22 10.65
N SER A 420 -5.96 -19.45 10.43
CA SER A 420 -5.21 -20.54 11.05
C SER A 420 -3.77 -20.12 11.33
N ASN A 421 -3.30 -20.32 12.55
CA ASN A 421 -1.92 -20.02 12.98
C ASN A 421 -1.46 -18.56 12.74
N ASP A 422 -2.38 -17.59 12.65
CA ASP A 422 -2.00 -16.19 12.80
C ASP A 422 -1.61 -15.94 14.26
N ARG A 423 -0.49 -15.24 14.48
CA ARG A 423 0.09 -15.02 15.81
C ARG A 423 0.26 -13.53 16.08
N SER A 424 -0.36 -13.05 17.14
CA SER A 424 -0.07 -11.71 17.68
C SER A 424 1.20 -11.77 18.52
N VAL A 425 2.13 -10.86 18.25
CA VAL A 425 3.42 -10.75 18.95
C VAL A 425 3.70 -9.28 19.30
N ASP A 426 4.51 -9.06 20.34
CA ASP A 426 4.99 -7.72 20.67
C ASP A 426 6.23 -7.38 19.82
N TRP A 427 6.55 -6.08 19.72
CA TRP A 427 7.78 -5.59 19.11
C TRP A 427 9.04 -6.25 19.69
N GLN A 428 9.05 -6.71 20.95
CA GLN A 428 10.21 -7.42 21.52
C GLN A 428 10.52 -8.78 20.85
N ALA A 429 9.61 -9.33 20.04
CA ALA A 429 9.89 -10.53 19.26
C ALA A 429 10.92 -10.26 18.14
N PHE A 430 11.21 -9.00 17.83
CA PHE A 430 12.04 -8.59 16.69
C PHE A 430 13.31 -7.85 17.10
N TYR A 431 14.34 -7.96 16.26
CA TYR A 431 15.67 -7.40 16.53
C TYR A 431 15.71 -5.88 16.62
N ARG A 432 15.24 -5.19 15.57
CA ARG A 432 15.25 -3.72 15.49
C ARG A 432 14.01 -3.21 14.77
N PRO A 433 12.80 -3.43 15.32
CA PRO A 433 11.57 -3.09 14.63
C PRO A 433 11.39 -1.58 14.44
N LEU A 434 11.98 -0.73 15.30
CA LEU A 434 12.03 0.73 15.08
C LEU A 434 12.87 1.15 13.85
N ARG A 435 13.67 0.23 13.31
CA ARG A 435 14.40 0.37 12.04
C ARG A 435 13.85 -0.58 10.97
N GLN A 436 12.61 -1.04 11.16
CA GLN A 436 11.88 -1.91 10.25
C GLN A 436 12.62 -3.24 9.96
N ASP A 437 13.49 -3.69 10.87
CA ASP A 437 14.11 -5.00 10.83
C ASP A 437 13.28 -5.96 11.70
N TYR A 438 12.33 -6.63 11.03
CA TYR A 438 11.38 -7.56 11.64
C TYR A 438 11.86 -9.01 11.65
N ARG A 439 13.18 -9.24 11.61
CA ARG A 439 13.72 -10.59 11.86
C ARG A 439 13.48 -10.96 13.32
N LEU A 440 13.01 -12.19 13.55
CA LEU A 440 12.76 -12.71 14.89
C LEU A 440 14.07 -12.82 15.69
N GLU A 441 14.01 -12.46 16.97
CA GLU A 441 15.10 -12.62 17.93
C GLU A 441 15.29 -14.09 18.33
N ALA A 442 16.54 -14.47 18.59
CA ALA A 442 16.89 -15.82 19.04
C ALA A 442 17.17 -15.84 20.56
N PRO A 443 16.69 -16.87 21.30
CA PRO A 443 15.84 -17.97 20.85
C PRO A 443 14.41 -17.48 20.57
N VAL A 444 13.80 -18.04 19.53
CA VAL A 444 12.40 -17.73 19.16
C VAL A 444 11.45 -18.34 20.20
N GLU A 445 10.36 -17.65 20.50
CA GLU A 445 9.30 -18.16 21.38
C GLU A 445 8.76 -19.52 20.89
N GLU A 446 8.58 -20.48 21.81
CA GLU A 446 8.11 -21.85 21.52
C GLU A 446 6.74 -21.92 20.83
N GLN A 447 5.98 -20.83 20.80
CA GLN A 447 4.66 -20.76 20.16
C GLN A 447 4.69 -20.26 18.71
N LEU A 448 5.85 -19.77 18.24
CA LEU A 448 6.01 -19.26 16.89
C LEU A 448 6.57 -20.36 15.99
N HIS A 449 5.71 -21.29 15.60
CA HIS A 449 6.04 -22.34 14.65
C HIS A 449 5.11 -22.28 13.45
N TYR A 450 5.67 -22.47 12.26
CA TYR A 450 4.89 -22.55 11.03
C TYR A 450 3.98 -23.78 11.04
N GLU A 451 2.74 -23.61 10.62
CA GLU A 451 1.78 -24.70 10.44
C GLU A 451 1.44 -24.82 8.95
N THR A 452 1.65 -26.00 8.37
CA THR A 452 1.35 -26.23 6.96
C THR A 452 -0.16 -26.07 6.70
N PRO A 453 -0.58 -25.10 5.86
CA PRO A 453 -1.99 -24.90 5.56
C PRO A 453 -2.61 -26.12 4.88
N SER A 454 -3.88 -26.41 5.19
CA SER A 454 -4.61 -27.45 4.45
C SER A 454 -4.78 -27.03 2.98
N PRO A 455 -4.49 -27.91 1.99
CA PRO A 455 -4.73 -27.62 0.57
C PRO A 455 -6.19 -27.23 0.25
N SER A 456 -7.16 -27.66 1.08
CA SER A 456 -8.57 -27.32 0.90
C SER A 456 -8.89 -25.84 1.13
N LEU A 457 -8.00 -25.08 1.79
CA LEU A 457 -8.19 -23.65 2.04
C LEU A 457 -8.04 -22.83 0.75
N ALA A 458 -7.17 -23.27 -0.15
CA ALA A 458 -6.90 -22.62 -1.42
C ALA A 458 -6.48 -23.67 -2.47
N PRO A 459 -7.45 -24.35 -3.13
CA PRO A 459 -7.15 -25.49 -4.00
C PRO A 459 -6.20 -25.18 -5.16
N ASP A 460 -6.26 -23.95 -5.68
CA ASP A 460 -5.53 -23.52 -6.88
C ASP A 460 -4.41 -22.52 -6.57
N ILE A 461 -4.11 -22.27 -5.29
CA ILE A 461 -3.14 -21.27 -4.84
C ILE A 461 -2.20 -21.87 -3.79
N ASP A 462 -0.90 -21.79 -4.06
CA ASP A 462 0.13 -22.19 -3.11
C ASP A 462 0.31 -21.12 -2.03
N LEU A 463 -0.04 -21.48 -0.79
CA LEU A 463 0.09 -20.62 0.39
C LEU A 463 1.42 -20.81 1.14
N VAL A 464 2.29 -21.71 0.66
CA VAL A 464 3.56 -22.00 1.30
C VAL A 464 4.63 -21.04 0.77
N PRO A 465 5.23 -20.19 1.62
CA PRO A 465 6.28 -19.29 1.19
C PRO A 465 7.51 -20.11 0.76
N ARG A 466 8.13 -19.69 -0.35
CA ARG A 466 9.36 -20.28 -0.92
C ARG A 466 10.52 -19.29 -0.92
N ALA A 467 10.26 -18.05 -0.51
CA ALA A 467 11.23 -16.98 -0.39
C ALA A 467 10.93 -16.11 0.84
N GLU A 468 11.86 -15.21 1.16
CA GLU A 468 11.66 -14.11 2.10
C GLU A 468 12.14 -12.79 1.49
N PRO A 469 11.51 -11.65 1.82
CA PRO A 469 11.99 -10.35 1.37
C PRO A 469 13.34 -10.00 2.00
N VAL A 470 14.18 -9.32 1.21
CA VAL A 470 15.46 -8.78 1.66
C VAL A 470 15.49 -7.30 1.30
N ALA A 471 15.71 -6.47 2.33
CA ALA A 471 15.75 -5.03 2.14
C ALA A 471 16.93 -4.61 1.22
N PRO A 472 16.75 -3.58 0.37
CA PRO A 472 15.50 -2.86 0.18
C PRO A 472 14.54 -3.59 -0.77
N ARG A 473 15.03 -4.16 -1.87
CA ARG A 473 14.19 -4.66 -3.00
C ARG A 473 14.71 -5.97 -3.61
N GLN A 474 14.91 -6.97 -2.76
CA GLN A 474 15.41 -8.29 -3.11
C GLN A 474 14.60 -9.38 -2.41
N LEU A 475 14.89 -10.63 -2.75
CA LEU A 475 14.42 -11.78 -2.01
C LEU A 475 15.55 -12.79 -1.86
N ASN A 476 15.43 -13.67 -0.87
CA ASN A 476 16.20 -14.90 -0.77
C ASN A 476 15.26 -16.09 -0.91
N LEU A 477 15.66 -17.07 -1.71
CA LEU A 477 14.98 -18.37 -1.72
C LEU A 477 15.22 -19.09 -0.39
N LEU A 478 14.18 -19.72 0.14
CA LEU A 478 14.32 -20.53 1.35
C LEU A 478 15.05 -21.84 1.00
N LYS A 479 16.10 -22.15 1.76
CA LYS A 479 16.87 -23.40 1.61
C LYS A 479 16.10 -24.64 2.07
N HIS A 480 15.12 -24.43 2.96
CA HIS A 480 14.25 -25.44 3.55
C HIS A 480 12.82 -24.91 3.57
N GLY A 481 11.85 -25.75 3.93
CA GLY A 481 10.48 -25.27 4.16
C GLY A 481 10.43 -24.20 5.26
N PRO A 482 9.38 -23.37 5.29
CA PRO A 482 9.21 -22.36 6.32
C PRO A 482 9.15 -22.98 7.71
N VAL A 483 9.73 -22.27 8.67
CA VAL A 483 9.88 -22.70 10.07
C VAL A 483 9.05 -21.81 10.99
N TYR A 484 8.88 -20.53 10.64
CA TYR A 484 8.21 -19.53 11.46
C TYR A 484 6.99 -18.95 10.72
N PRO A 485 5.94 -18.52 11.43
CA PRO A 485 4.96 -17.62 10.84
C PRO A 485 5.62 -16.27 10.47
N GLY A 486 5.00 -15.54 9.55
CA GLY A 486 5.47 -14.23 9.10
C GLY A 486 6.43 -14.29 7.90
N ALA A 487 6.81 -13.10 7.45
CA ALA A 487 7.51 -12.91 6.17
C ALA A 487 8.97 -13.37 6.17
N LEU A 488 9.63 -13.26 7.33
CA LEU A 488 11.06 -13.51 7.47
C LEU A 488 11.30 -14.85 8.16
N GLN A 489 12.12 -15.68 7.53
CA GLN A 489 12.50 -17.01 8.01
C GLN A 489 13.94 -17.03 8.53
N THR A 490 14.76 -16.07 8.12
CA THR A 490 16.09 -15.82 8.68
C THR A 490 16.00 -15.06 10.01
N LEU A 491 16.59 -15.64 11.06
CA LEU A 491 16.68 -15.02 12.38
C LEU A 491 17.68 -13.84 12.41
N ALA A 492 17.54 -13.02 13.44
CA ALA A 492 18.52 -12.00 13.74
C ALA A 492 19.89 -12.58 14.16
N PRO A 493 21.00 -11.83 14.00
CA PRO A 493 22.36 -12.29 14.28
C PRO A 493 22.68 -12.46 15.77
#